data_AF-A0A849ALU7-F1
#
_entry.id   AF-A0A849ALU7-F1
#
_cell.length_a   1.000
_cell.length_b   1.000
_cell.length_c   1.000
_cell.angle_alpha   90.00
_cell.angle_beta   90.00
_cell.angle_gamma   90.00
#
_symmetry.space_group_name_H-M   'P 1'
#
loop_
_entity.id
_entity.type
_entity.pdbx_description
1 polymer ?
#
loop_
_entity_poly.entity_id
_entity_poly.type
_entity_poly.pdbx_seq_one_letter_code
_entity_poly.pdbx_strand_id
1 'polypeptide(L)'
;MPEQCGGEDARTALDRMIWRHTVTLSPGPGSDTVDRYGRLLRYVTLDGRDIGLAMIQAGRASEYHPRSAAPESRRAQYVAAQREAQRARRGQWATCTISQEGKQ
;
A
#
# COMPACT_ATOMS: atom_id res chain seq x y z
N MET A 1 13.73 -8.24 14.90
CA MET A 1 13.34 -8.52 13.51
C MET A 1 14.15 -7.59 12.62
N PRO A 2 14.94 -8.07 11.66
CA PRO A 2 15.57 -7.17 10.70
C PRO A 2 14.48 -6.41 9.94
N GLU A 3 14.72 -5.13 9.70
CA GLU A 3 13.84 -4.30 8.89
C GLU A 3 13.72 -4.87 7.48
N GLN A 4 12.50 -4.93 6.96
CA GLN A 4 12.28 -5.34 5.57
C GLN A 4 12.83 -4.24 4.64
N CYS A 5 13.50 -4.63 3.56
CA CYS A 5 14.02 -3.68 2.59
C CYS A 5 12.93 -2.69 2.13
N GLY A 6 13.26 -1.39 2.11
CA GLY A 6 12.34 -0.32 1.73
C GLY A 6 11.40 0.16 2.85
N GLY A 7 11.41 -0.48 4.03
CA GLY A 7 10.53 -0.11 5.14
C GLY A 7 10.72 1.32 5.67
N GLU A 8 11.97 1.75 5.86
CA GLU A 8 12.28 3.11 6.34
C GLU A 8 11.88 4.19 5.32
N ASP A 9 12.13 3.95 4.03
CA ASP A 9 11.75 4.87 2.96
C ASP A 9 10.21 4.96 2.85
N ALA A 10 9.50 3.84 2.98
CA ALA A 10 8.04 3.83 3.01
C ALA A 10 7.49 4.63 4.19
N ARG A 11 8.02 4.41 5.40
CA ARG A 11 7.65 5.17 6.60
C ARG A 11 7.87 6.67 6.40
N THR A 12 9.06 7.05 5.94
CA THR A 12 9.45 8.46 5.76
C THR A 12 8.56 9.16 4.74
N ALA A 13 8.18 8.48 3.65
CA ALA A 13 7.22 9.05 2.69
C ALA A 13 5.84 9.25 3.31
N LEU A 14 5.34 8.26 4.04
CA LEU A 14 4.03 8.36 4.66
C LEU A 14 4.01 9.52 5.66
N ASP A 15 5.03 9.62 6.52
CA ASP A 15 5.17 10.71 7.48
C ASP A 15 5.17 12.07 6.76
N ARG A 16 5.91 12.23 5.67
CA ARG A 16 5.89 13.47 4.87
C ARG A 16 4.52 13.80 4.26
N MET A 17 3.66 12.81 4.04
CA MET A 17 2.33 13.03 3.46
C MET A 17 1.27 13.38 4.50
N ILE A 18 1.30 12.74 5.67
CA ILE A 18 0.15 12.80 6.62
C ILE A 18 0.52 13.24 8.03
N TRP A 19 1.80 13.39 8.37
CA TRP A 19 2.19 13.77 9.72
C TRP A 19 1.64 15.15 10.07
N ARG A 20 0.95 15.24 11.23
CA ARG A 20 0.28 16.46 11.71
C ARG A 20 -0.84 16.99 10.79
N HIS A 21 -1.33 16.16 9.87
CA HIS A 21 -2.52 16.46 9.07
C HIS A 21 -3.73 15.67 9.57
N THR A 22 -4.92 16.25 9.43
CA THR A 22 -6.18 15.55 9.67
C THR A 22 -6.55 14.77 8.42
N VAL A 23 -6.65 13.44 8.54
CA VAL A 23 -7.03 12.55 7.44
C VAL A 23 -8.45 12.04 7.61
N THR A 24 -9.10 11.71 6.49
CA THR A 24 -10.39 11.02 6.48
C THR A 24 -10.17 9.52 6.33
N LEU A 25 -10.87 8.74 7.15
CA LEU A 25 -10.83 7.27 7.12
C LEU A 25 -12.14 6.73 6.54
N SER A 26 -12.07 6.00 5.44
CA SER A 26 -13.23 5.33 4.82
C SER A 26 -13.09 3.81 4.94
N PRO A 27 -14.13 3.07 5.31
CA PRO A 27 -14.13 1.61 5.19
C PRO A 27 -14.00 1.17 3.73
N GLY A 28 -13.40 0.00 3.52
CA GLY A 28 -13.42 -0.71 2.25
C GLY A 28 -14.70 -1.54 2.06
N PRO A 29 -14.97 -2.01 0.83
CA PRO A 29 -16.08 -2.92 0.59
C PRO A 29 -15.79 -4.29 1.22
N GLY A 30 -16.71 -4.77 2.08
CA GLY A 30 -16.63 -6.10 2.68
C GLY A 30 -16.91 -6.12 4.19
N SER A 31 -16.94 -7.33 4.76
CA SER A 31 -17.11 -7.60 6.20
C SER A 31 -15.85 -7.33 7.03
N ASP A 32 -14.67 -7.38 6.40
CA ASP A 32 -13.38 -7.39 7.07
C ASP A 32 -12.88 -5.96 7.32
N THR A 33 -13.67 -5.17 8.03
CA THR A 33 -13.32 -3.78 8.39
C THR A 33 -12.34 -3.69 9.58
N VAL A 34 -12.07 -4.84 10.21
CA VAL A 34 -11.14 -5.02 11.32
C VAL A 34 -10.38 -6.33 11.07
N ASP A 35 -9.05 -6.30 11.21
CA ASP A 35 -8.26 -7.52 11.07
C ASP A 35 -8.29 -8.39 12.34
N ARG A 36 -7.68 -9.58 12.26
CA ARG A 36 -7.62 -10.55 13.38
C ARG A 36 -6.94 -10.03 14.66
N TYR A 37 -6.25 -8.90 14.58
CA TYR A 37 -5.55 -8.26 15.69
C TYR A 37 -6.31 -7.04 16.23
N GLY A 38 -7.54 -6.79 15.76
CA GLY A 38 -8.36 -5.67 16.20
C GLY A 38 -8.02 -4.34 15.53
N ARG A 39 -7.21 -4.32 14.46
CA ARG A 39 -6.84 -3.08 13.76
C ARG A 39 -7.87 -2.74 12.68
N LEU A 40 -8.24 -1.47 12.60
CA LEU A 40 -9.15 -0.98 11.56
C LEU A 40 -8.47 -1.06 10.18
N LEU A 41 -9.16 -1.64 9.20
CA LEU A 41 -8.78 -1.58 7.78
C LEU A 41 -9.52 -0.42 7.11
N ARG A 42 -8.78 0.62 6.70
CA ARG A 42 -9.35 1.87 6.18
C ARG A 42 -8.54 2.38 5.01
N TYR A 43 -9.22 3.00 4.05
CA TYR A 43 -8.55 3.94 3.15
C TYR A 43 -8.34 5.27 3.87
N VAL A 44 -7.18 5.87 3.60
CA VAL A 44 -6.79 7.17 4.12
C VAL A 44 -6.84 8.17 2.97
N THR A 45 -7.64 9.22 3.14
CA THR A 45 -7.65 10.36 2.22
C THR A 45 -7.28 11.66 2.93
N LEU A 46 -6.55 12.52 2.24
CA LEU A 46 -6.21 13.88 2.67
C LEU A 46 -6.47 14.82 1.50
N ASP A 47 -7.34 15.82 1.70
CA ASP A 47 -7.72 16.80 0.67
C ASP A 47 -8.12 16.16 -0.68
N GLY A 48 -8.88 15.06 -0.62
CA GLY A 48 -9.34 14.29 -1.78
C GLY A 48 -8.29 13.36 -2.40
N ARG A 49 -7.05 13.37 -1.90
CA ARG A 49 -5.97 12.47 -2.36
C ARG A 49 -6.02 11.14 -1.60
N ASP A 50 -6.05 10.03 -2.33
CA ASP A 50 -5.86 8.69 -1.76
C ASP A 50 -4.37 8.45 -1.46
N ILE A 51 -4.04 8.34 -0.17
CA ILE A 51 -2.67 8.18 0.31
C ILE A 51 -2.13 6.78 0.02
N GLY A 52 -2.97 5.74 0.13
CA GLY A 52 -2.57 4.36 -0.18
C GLY A 52 -2.19 4.22 -1.65
N LEU A 53 -2.99 4.79 -2.54
CA LEU A 53 -2.68 4.85 -3.96
C LEU A 53 -1.38 5.60 -4.24
N ALA A 54 -1.18 6.76 -3.61
CA ALA A 54 0.04 7.56 -3.78
C ALA A 54 1.30 6.78 -3.35
N MET A 55 1.22 6.01 -2.27
CA MET A 55 2.31 5.14 -1.81
C MET A 55 2.64 4.04 -2.82
N ILE A 56 1.61 3.42 -3.41
CA ILE A 56 1.79 2.39 -4.47
C ILE A 56 2.41 3.00 -5.72
N GLN A 57 1.93 4.16 -6.17
CA GLN A 57 2.48 4.87 -7.34
C GLN A 57 3.95 5.23 -7.19
N ALA A 58 4.39 5.50 -5.95
CA ALA A 58 5.77 5.78 -5.59
C ALA A 58 6.64 4.51 -5.42
N GLY A 59 6.04 3.31 -5.48
CA GLY A 59 6.73 2.05 -5.24
C GLY A 59 7.12 1.86 -3.76
N ARG A 60 6.34 2.41 -2.83
CA ARG A 60 6.57 2.33 -1.38
C ARG A 60 5.54 1.48 -0.65
N ALA A 61 4.61 0.89 -1.41
CA ALA A 61 3.63 -0.06 -0.97
C ALA A 61 3.25 -0.95 -2.16
N SER A 62 2.70 -2.12 -1.85
CA SER A 62 2.16 -3.06 -2.83
C SER A 62 0.66 -3.18 -2.66
N GLU A 63 -0.06 -3.35 -3.76
CA GLU A 63 -1.45 -3.80 -3.74
C GLU A 63 -1.50 -5.22 -3.17
N TYR A 64 -2.40 -5.42 -2.22
CA TYR A 64 -2.71 -6.72 -1.66
C TYR A 64 -4.22 -6.87 -1.59
N HIS A 65 -4.74 -7.83 -2.35
CA HIS A 65 -6.15 -8.16 -2.32
C HIS A 65 -6.31 -9.68 -2.28
N PRO A 66 -6.77 -10.25 -1.14
CA PRO A 66 -6.91 -11.69 -1.01
C PRO A 66 -7.96 -12.22 -1.99
N ARG A 67 -7.80 -13.46 -2.47
CA ARG A 67 -8.73 -14.07 -3.44
C ARG A 67 -10.17 -14.15 -2.91
N SER A 68 -10.35 -14.22 -1.60
CA SER A 68 -11.63 -14.29 -0.92
C SER A 68 -12.27 -12.92 -0.64
N ALA A 69 -11.57 -11.81 -0.91
CA ALA A 69 -12.13 -10.49 -0.68
C ALA A 69 -13.25 -10.17 -1.67
N ALA A 70 -14.23 -9.40 -1.20
CA ALA A 70 -15.31 -8.89 -2.02
C ALA A 70 -14.76 -8.00 -3.15
N PRO A 71 -15.46 -7.90 -4.30
CA PRO A 71 -15.08 -6.98 -5.36
C PRO A 71 -14.91 -5.55 -4.84
N GLU A 72 -13.81 -4.91 -5.21
CA GLU A 72 -13.42 -3.61 -4.70
C GLU A 72 -13.23 -2.61 -5.84
N SER A 73 -13.91 -1.46 -5.77
CA SER A 73 -13.90 -0.44 -6.82
C SER A 73 -12.52 0.17 -7.07
N ARG A 74 -11.64 0.22 -6.06
CA ARG A 74 -10.29 0.80 -6.15
C ARG A 74 -9.23 -0.18 -6.67
N ARG A 75 -9.54 -1.48 -6.69
CA ARG A 75 -8.56 -2.53 -7.01
C ARG A 75 -7.92 -2.34 -8.37
N ALA A 76 -8.71 -2.06 -9.40
CA ALA A 76 -8.19 -1.87 -10.75
C ALA A 76 -7.16 -0.72 -10.81
N GLN A 77 -7.43 0.38 -10.10
CA GLN A 77 -6.53 1.52 -10.02
C GLN A 77 -5.23 1.20 -9.27
N TYR A 78 -5.33 0.45 -8.16
CA TYR A 78 -4.17 0.05 -7.36
C TYR A 78 -3.27 -0.93 -8.12
N VAL A 79 -3.86 -1.91 -8.81
CA VAL A 79 -3.13 -2.85 -9.69
C VAL A 79 -2.42 -2.10 -10.82
N ALA A 80 -3.08 -1.15 -11.46
CA ALA A 80 -2.48 -0.34 -12.51
C ALA A 80 -1.31 0.50 -11.99
N ALA A 81 -1.47 1.15 -10.83
CA ALA A 81 -0.43 1.93 -10.18
C ALA A 81 0.80 1.09 -9.81
N GLN A 82 0.60 -0.11 -9.26
CA GLN A 82 1.70 -1.01 -8.94
C GLN A 82 2.45 -1.43 -10.20
N ARG A 83 1.75 -1.83 -11.26
CA ARG A 83 2.37 -2.21 -12.53
C ARG A 83 3.22 -1.09 -13.11
N GLU A 84 2.73 0.15 -13.01
CA GLU A 84 3.49 1.32 -13.45
C GLU A 84 4.74 1.57 -12.58
N ALA A 85 4.61 1.51 -11.26
CA ALA A 85 5.75 1.65 -10.35
C ALA A 85 6.83 0.58 -10.58
N GLN A 86 6.42 -0.66 -10.88
CA GLN A 86 7.32 -1.75 -11.24
C GLN A 86 8.05 -1.49 -12.57
N ARG A 87 7.31 -1.13 -13.64
CA ARG A 87 7.91 -0.80 -14.95
C ARG A 87 8.90 0.34 -14.86
N ALA A 88 8.55 1.37 -14.11
CA ALA A 88 9.39 2.54 -13.89
C ALA A 88 10.48 2.34 -12.82
N ARG A 89 10.60 1.14 -12.23
CA ARG A 89 11.53 0.80 -11.14
C ARG A 89 11.53 1.86 -10.02
N ARG A 90 10.36 2.19 -9.48
CA ARG A 90 10.23 3.19 -8.40
C ARG A 90 10.37 2.55 -7.01
N GLY A 91 10.95 3.28 -6.07
CA GLY A 91 11.03 2.87 -4.67
C GLY A 91 11.65 1.49 -4.50
N GLN A 92 10.94 0.61 -3.78
CA GLN A 92 11.39 -0.77 -3.51
C GLN A 92 11.68 -1.58 -4.77
N TRP A 93 11.02 -1.27 -5.90
CA TRP A 93 11.22 -1.99 -7.16
C TRP A 93 12.57 -1.70 -7.84
N ALA A 94 13.28 -0.64 -7.44
CA ALA A 94 14.65 -0.36 -7.86
C ALA A 94 15.70 -0.81 -6.83
N THR A 95 15.39 -0.66 -5.54
CA THR A 95 16.41 -0.75 -4.48
C THR A 95 16.43 -2.09 -3.77
N CYS A 96 15.30 -2.81 -3.76
CA CYS A 96 15.21 -4.09 -3.09
C CYS A 96 15.45 -5.22 -4.09
N THR A 97 16.53 -5.96 -3.89
CA THR A 97 16.72 -7.24 -4.57
C THR A 97 15.66 -8.20 -4.06
N ILE A 98 14.74 -8.61 -4.92
CA ILE A 98 13.84 -9.71 -4.59
C ILE A 98 14.72 -10.96 -4.56
N SER A 99 15.17 -11.39 -3.37
CA SER A 99 15.65 -12.76 -3.22
C SER A 99 14.50 -13.66 -3.64
N GLN A 100 14.63 -14.31 -4.78
CA GLN A 100 13.73 -15.36 -5.24
C GLN A 100 13.94 -16.57 -4.32
N GLU A 101 13.39 -16.54 -3.11
CA GLU A 101 13.33 -17.73 -2.27
C GLU A 101 12.19 -18.62 -2.76
N GLY A 102 12.59 -19.63 -3.55
CA GLY A 102 12.01 -20.98 -3.46
C GLY A 102 10.76 -21.26 -4.27
N LYS A 103 10.92 -21.52 -5.57
CA LYS A 103 10.14 -22.57 -6.24
C LYS A 103 11.11 -23.71 -6.59
N GLN A 104 11.21 -24.69 -5.68
CA GLN A 104 11.66 -26.03 -6.01
C GLN A 104 10.48 -26.78 -6.61
#